data_AF-A0A1Y6M0C7-F1
#
_entry.id   AF-A0A1Y6M0C7-F1
#
_cell.length_a   1.000
_cell.length_b   1.000
_cell.length_c   1.000
_cell.angle_alpha   90.00
_cell.angle_beta   90.00
_cell.angle_gamma   90.00
#
_symmetry.space_group_name_H-M   'P 1'
#
loop_
_entity.id
_entity.type
_entity.pdbx_description
1 polymer ?
#
loop_
_entity_poly.entity_id
_entity_poly.type
_entity_poly.pdbx_seq_one_letter_code
_entity_poly.pdbx_strand_id
1 'polypeptide(L)'
;MPPTVEDEQANATPPDGGYAWVCVASLFLINFSTWGAVASFGVYLSYYLHTERYPDASEFEYALVGGFNFAFAMIAAPIVTRLTHHFGKFLVMAIGVALQTTGYVAAGFVSRI
;
A
#
# COMPACT_ATOMS: atom_id res chain seq x y z
N MET A 1 -26.72 -5.34 -37.31
CA MET A 1 -25.64 -5.79 -36.42
C MET A 1 -25.68 -4.87 -35.22
N PRO A 2 -25.95 -5.35 -33.99
CA PRO A 2 -25.90 -4.47 -32.83
C PRO A 2 -24.44 -4.02 -32.65
N PRO A 3 -24.19 -2.74 -32.30
CA PRO A 3 -22.83 -2.24 -32.09
C PRO A 3 -22.15 -3.05 -30.99
N THR A 4 -20.95 -3.55 -31.29
CA THR A 4 -20.07 -4.22 -30.34
C THR A 4 -19.54 -3.20 -29.35
N VAL A 5 -19.46 -3.57 -28.08
CA VAL A 5 -19.08 -2.72 -26.93
C VAL A 5 -17.72 -2.02 -27.13
N GLU A 6 -16.87 -2.52 -28.03
CA GLU A 6 -15.64 -1.85 -28.48
C GLU A 6 -15.85 -0.47 -29.15
N ASP A 7 -16.94 -0.25 -29.88
CA ASP A 7 -17.12 1.00 -30.65
C ASP A 7 -17.48 2.22 -29.76
N GLU A 8 -18.05 2.01 -28.58
CA GLU A 8 -18.28 3.10 -27.60
C GLU A 8 -16.99 3.53 -26.89
N GLN A 9 -15.99 2.65 -26.79
CA GLN A 9 -14.71 2.99 -26.16
C GLN A 9 -13.76 3.73 -27.12
N ALA A 10 -13.96 3.60 -28.43
CA ALA A 10 -13.11 4.22 -29.44
C ALA A 10 -13.39 5.72 -29.67
N ASN A 11 -14.52 6.26 -29.20
CA ASN A 11 -14.94 7.66 -29.45
C ASN A 11 -14.93 8.56 -28.19
N ALA A 12 -14.49 8.04 -27.04
CA ALA A 12 -14.13 8.89 -25.93
C ALA A 12 -12.71 9.38 -26.18
N THR A 13 -12.56 10.63 -26.64
CA THR A 13 -11.28 11.35 -26.50
C THR A 13 -10.78 11.06 -25.08
N PRO A 14 -9.54 10.54 -24.89
CA PRO A 14 -9.05 10.27 -23.55
C PRO A 14 -9.31 11.51 -22.71
N PRO A 15 -9.86 11.40 -21.49
CA PRO A 15 -10.17 12.55 -20.67
C PRO A 15 -8.85 13.21 -20.21
N ASP A 16 -8.15 13.87 -21.13
CA ASP A 16 -6.79 14.43 -20.98
C ASP A 16 -6.82 15.78 -20.23
N GLY A 17 -7.89 16.05 -19.47
CA GLY A 17 -8.09 17.32 -18.79
C GLY A 17 -8.90 17.20 -17.49
N GLY A 18 -8.74 18.19 -16.61
CA GLY A 18 -9.51 18.37 -15.37
C GLY A 18 -9.39 17.22 -14.38
N TYR A 19 -10.26 16.21 -14.51
CA TYR A 19 -10.35 15.08 -13.58
C TYR A 19 -9.14 14.14 -13.66
N ALA A 20 -8.48 14.05 -14.83
CA ALA A 20 -7.24 13.27 -14.96
C ALA A 20 -6.14 13.77 -14.00
N TRP A 21 -6.02 15.08 -13.77
CA TRP A 21 -5.07 15.62 -12.80
C TRP A 21 -5.38 15.21 -11.35
N VAL A 22 -6.66 15.08 -11.01
CA VAL A 22 -7.09 14.56 -9.70
C VAL A 22 -6.70 13.08 -9.56
N CYS A 23 -6.90 12.28 -10.61
CA CYS A 23 -6.46 10.89 -10.66
C CYS A 23 -4.93 10.78 -10.54
N VAL A 24 -4.17 11.61 -11.26
CA VAL A 24 -2.70 11.65 -11.19
C VAL A 24 -2.23 12.01 -9.79
N ALA A 25 -2.79 13.06 -9.17
CA ALA A 25 -2.47 13.45 -7.81
C ALA A 25 -2.79 12.32 -6.81
N SER A 26 -3.93 11.66 -6.99
CA SER A 26 -4.35 10.53 -6.14
C SER A 26 -3.40 9.34 -6.28
N LEU A 27 -3.01 8.97 -7.50
CA LEU A 27 -2.05 7.90 -7.77
C LEU A 27 -0.65 8.26 -7.26
N PHE A 28 -0.26 9.52 -7.35
CA PHE A 28 0.98 10.03 -6.78
C PHE A 28 0.97 9.89 -5.25
N LEU A 29 -0.09 10.30 -4.56
CA LEU A 29 -0.23 10.13 -3.12
C LEU A 29 -0.19 8.65 -2.71
N ILE A 30 -0.87 7.78 -3.44
CA ILE A 30 -0.86 6.33 -3.18
C ILE A 30 0.56 5.79 -3.32
N ASN A 31 1.26 6.10 -4.42
CA ASN A 31 2.64 5.66 -4.62
C ASN A 31 3.58 6.23 -3.55
N PHE A 32 3.47 7.52 -3.26
CA PHE A 32 4.24 8.18 -2.21
C PHE A 32 4.01 7.54 -0.85
N SER A 33 2.77 7.23 -0.49
CA SER A 33 2.44 6.58 0.77
C SER A 33 2.99 5.15 0.83
N THR A 34 2.82 4.35 -0.22
CA THR A 34 3.27 2.96 -0.27
C THR A 34 4.79 2.87 -0.20
N TRP A 35 5.51 3.61 -1.05
CA TRP A 35 6.96 3.58 -1.10
C TRP A 35 7.61 4.40 0.03
N GLY A 36 6.96 5.49 0.46
CA GLY A 36 7.43 6.33 1.56
C GLY A 36 7.40 5.61 2.91
N ALA A 37 6.40 4.76 3.16
CA ALA A 37 6.36 3.91 4.35
C ALA A 37 7.54 2.92 4.37
N VAL A 38 7.83 2.27 3.25
CA VAL A 38 8.96 1.33 3.10
C VAL A 38 10.31 2.05 3.28
N ALA A 39 10.46 3.23 2.67
CA ALA A 39 11.68 4.03 2.82
C ALA A 39 11.90 4.51 4.27
N SER A 40 10.82 4.93 4.93
CA SER A 40 10.86 5.37 6.34
C SER A 40 11.31 4.23 7.27
N PHE A 41 10.87 3.00 7.01
CA PHE A 41 11.33 1.82 7.76
C PHE A 41 12.85 1.62 7.67
N GLY A 42 13.47 1.88 6.52
CA GLY A 42 14.93 1.81 6.38
C GLY A 42 15.67 2.81 7.27
N VAL A 43 15.12 4.02 7.45
CA VAL A 43 15.67 5.02 8.37
C VAL A 43 15.50 4.59 9.82
N TYR A 44 14.32 4.06 10.19
CA TYR A 44 14.08 3.52 11.53
C TYR A 44 15.00 2.35 11.85
N LEU A 45 15.20 1.42 10.91
CA LEU A 45 16.14 0.31 11.06
C LEU A 45 17.55 0.81 11.38
N SER A 46 18.07 1.75 10.59
CA SER A 46 19.39 2.34 10.84
C SER A 46 19.46 3.04 12.20
N TYR A 47 18.41 3.77 12.59
CA TYR A 47 18.35 4.43 13.89
C TYR A 47 18.32 3.44 15.07
N TYR A 48 17.56 2.35 14.96
CA TYR A 48 17.47 1.31 15.99
C TYR A 48 18.76 0.51 16.13
N LEU A 49 19.47 0.27 15.04
CA LEU A 49 20.81 -0.36 15.05
C LEU A 49 21.87 0.51 15.74
N HIS A 50 21.78 1.83 15.60
CA HIS A 50 22.76 2.76 16.18
C HIS A 50 22.46 3.21 17.62
N THR A 51 21.22 3.10 18.09
CA THR A 51 20.78 3.71 19.37
C THR A 51 20.60 2.69 20.51
N GLU A 52 20.82 1.39 20.29
CA GLU A 52 20.71 0.32 21.33
C GLU A 52 19.46 0.45 22.23
N ARG A 53 18.32 0.91 21.69
CA ARG A 53 17.10 1.18 22.48
C ARG A 53 16.47 -0.11 23.03
N TYR A 54 16.72 -1.24 22.36
CA TYR A 54 16.30 -2.58 22.75
C TYR A 54 17.54 -3.49 22.80
N PRO A 55 18.21 -3.60 23.96
CA PRO A 55 19.45 -4.39 24.11
C PRO A 55 19.26 -5.91 23.92
N ASP A 56 18.01 -6.40 23.85
CA ASP A 56 17.66 -7.81 23.62
C ASP A 56 17.29 -8.14 22.16
N ALA A 57 17.09 -7.13 21.29
CA ALA A 57 16.56 -7.36 19.94
C ALA A 57 17.68 -7.60 18.92
N SER A 58 17.64 -8.74 18.24
CA SER A 58 18.65 -9.12 17.25
C SER A 58 18.51 -8.31 15.96
N GLU A 59 19.62 -7.98 15.29
CA GLU A 59 19.63 -7.33 13.97
C GLU A 59 18.74 -8.07 12.96
N PHE A 60 18.62 -9.39 13.12
CA PHE A 60 17.76 -10.25 12.31
C PHE A 60 16.26 -9.97 12.51
N GLU A 61 15.81 -9.67 13.72
CA GLU A 61 14.40 -9.39 14.03
C GLU A 61 13.97 -8.08 13.37
N TYR A 62 14.82 -7.06 13.38
CA TYR A 62 14.55 -5.83 12.65
C TYR A 62 14.54 -6.04 11.14
N ALA A 63 15.47 -6.82 10.58
CA ALA A 63 15.45 -7.15 9.16
C ALA A 63 14.17 -7.92 8.76
N LEU A 64 13.69 -8.82 9.63
CA LEU A 64 12.45 -9.56 9.44
C LEU A 64 11.22 -8.65 9.37
N VAL A 65 11.13 -7.57 10.15
CA VAL A 65 9.98 -6.65 10.09
C VAL A 65 9.83 -6.02 8.69
N GLY A 66 10.95 -5.58 8.10
CA GLY A 66 10.95 -5.04 6.73
C GLY A 66 10.64 -6.11 5.68
N GLY A 67 11.22 -7.30 5.82
CA GLY A 67 10.97 -8.44 4.94
C GLY A 67 9.51 -8.91 4.99
N PHE A 68 8.94 -9.03 6.18
CA PHE A 68 7.54 -9.43 6.38
C PHE A 68 6.56 -8.41 5.82
N ASN A 69 6.85 -7.11 5.91
CA ASN A 69 6.01 -6.08 5.30
C ASN A 69 5.82 -6.35 3.79
N PHE A 70 6.92 -6.60 3.07
CA PHE A 70 6.87 -6.86 1.64
C PHE A 70 6.31 -8.26 1.31
N ALA A 71 6.66 -9.29 2.11
CA ALA A 71 6.16 -10.64 1.92
C ALA A 71 4.63 -10.73 2.10
N PHE A 72 4.08 -10.11 3.14
CA PHE A 72 2.63 -10.05 3.34
C PHE A 72 1.94 -9.23 2.25
N ALA A 73 2.56 -8.15 1.76
CA ALA A 73 2.03 -7.40 0.63
C ALA A 73 1.93 -8.28 -0.64
N MET A 74 2.95 -9.09 -0.94
CA MET A 74 2.93 -10.00 -2.10
C MET A 74 1.90 -11.13 -1.95
N ILE A 75 1.74 -11.70 -0.75
CA ILE A 75 0.72 -12.73 -0.48
C ILE A 75 -0.70 -12.13 -0.58
N ALA A 76 -0.88 -10.89 -0.13
CA ALA A 76 -2.15 -10.19 -0.20
C ALA A 76 -2.51 -9.78 -1.64
N ALA A 77 -1.54 -9.51 -2.51
CA ALA A 77 -1.76 -9.05 -3.89
C ALA A 77 -2.76 -9.91 -4.71
N PRO A 78 -2.63 -11.26 -4.81
CA PRO A 78 -3.60 -12.07 -5.55
C PRO A 78 -4.98 -12.11 -4.88
N ILE A 79 -5.04 -12.05 -3.53
CA ILE A 79 -6.28 -12.03 -2.76
C ILE A 79 -7.03 -10.73 -3.06
N VAL A 80 -6.35 -9.58 -2.94
CA VAL A 80 -6.88 -8.25 -3.23
C VAL A 80 -7.32 -8.14 -4.67
N THR A 81 -6.57 -8.72 -5.61
CA THR A 81 -6.93 -8.72 -7.04
C THR A 81 -8.25 -9.45 -7.29
N ARG A 82 -8.42 -10.64 -6.70
CA ARG A 82 -9.71 -11.37 -6.78
C ARG A 82 -10.85 -10.61 -6.11
N LEU A 83 -10.60 -10.04 -4.93
CA LEU A 83 -11.60 -9.30 -4.18
C LEU A 83 -12.06 -8.05 -4.94
N THR A 84 -11.13 -7.38 -5.60
CA THR A 84 -11.40 -6.18 -6.42
C THR A 84 -12.27 -6.52 -7.62
N HIS A 85 -12.05 -7.69 -8.24
CA HIS A 85 -12.88 -8.18 -9.34
C HIS A 85 -14.33 -8.45 -8.93
N HIS A 86 -14.57 -8.89 -7.70
CA HIS A 86 -15.90 -9.31 -7.26
C HIS A 86 -16.70 -8.19 -6.54
N PHE A 87 -16.02 -7.37 -5.73
CA PHE A 87 -16.65 -6.35 -4.88
C PHE A 87 -16.40 -4.90 -5.33
N GLY A 88 -15.56 -4.71 -6.35
CA GLY A 88 -15.17 -3.39 -6.85
C GLY A 88 -14.06 -2.72 -6.04
N LYS A 89 -13.34 -1.79 -6.68
CA LYS A 89 -12.14 -1.15 -6.14
C LYS A 89 -12.35 -0.33 -4.86
N PHE A 90 -13.48 0.36 -4.73
CA PHE A 90 -13.68 1.30 -3.62
C PHE A 90 -13.86 0.60 -2.27
N LEU A 91 -14.59 -0.53 -2.23
CA LEU A 91 -14.78 -1.29 -0.99
C LEU A 91 -13.46 -1.92 -0.52
N VAL A 92 -12.71 -2.52 -1.45
CA VAL A 92 -11.44 -3.17 -1.15
C VAL A 92 -10.39 -2.16 -0.67
N MET A 93 -10.34 -0.97 -1.28
CA MET A 93 -9.47 0.12 -0.81
C MET A 93 -9.86 0.59 0.59
N ALA A 94 -11.14 0.77 0.90
CA ALA A 94 -11.57 1.21 2.23
C ALA A 94 -11.20 0.21 3.33
N ILE A 95 -11.37 -1.09 3.07
CA ILE A 95 -10.94 -2.16 3.99
C ILE A 95 -9.42 -2.12 4.18
N GLY A 96 -8.66 -1.95 3.10
CA GLY A 96 -7.20 -1.84 3.15
C GLY A 96 -6.73 -0.67 4.01
N VAL A 97 -7.35 0.51 3.86
CA VAL A 97 -7.03 1.69 4.68
C VAL A 97 -7.36 1.43 6.15
N ALA A 98 -8.53 0.88 6.47
CA ALA A 98 -8.91 0.58 7.85
C ALA A 98 -7.93 -0.40 8.53
N LEU A 99 -7.52 -1.45 7.81
CA LEU A 99 -6.52 -2.41 8.29
C LEU A 99 -5.16 -1.74 8.52
N GLN A 100 -4.71 -0.91 7.56
CA GLN A 100 -3.43 -0.22 7.67
C GLN A 100 -3.41 0.79 8.83
N THR A 101 -4.47 1.59 9.00
CA THR A 101 -4.58 2.53 10.13
C THR A 101 -4.61 1.80 11.47
N THR A 102 -5.37 0.72 11.58
CA THR A 102 -5.43 -0.08 12.81
C THR A 102 -4.07 -0.70 13.12
N GLY A 103 -3.35 -1.19 12.10
CA GLY A 103 -1.99 -1.73 12.25
C GLY A 103 -0.99 -0.69 12.75
N TYR A 104 -1.01 0.54 12.20
CA TYR A 104 -0.14 1.61 12.67
C TYR A 104 -0.45 2.06 14.10
N VAL A 105 -1.73 2.14 14.45
CA VAL A 105 -2.14 2.48 15.83
C VAL A 105 -1.68 1.38 16.79
N ALA A 106 -1.91 0.11 16.45
CA ALA A 106 -1.47 -1.03 17.27
C ALA A 106 0.06 -1.06 17.44
N ALA A 107 0.82 -0.77 16.38
CA ALA A 107 2.28 -0.69 16.44
C ALA A 107 2.77 0.37 17.44
N GLY A 108 2.02 1.46 17.65
CA GLY A 108 2.35 2.48 18.65
C GLY A 108 2.20 2.01 20.11
N PHE A 109 1.42 0.96 20.36
CA PHE A 109 1.22 0.37 21.69
C PHE A 109 2.09 -0.86 21.97
N VAL A 110 2.89 -1.29 20.98
CA VAL A 110 3.78 -2.45 21.13
C VAL A 110 4.99 -2.06 21.97
N SER A 111 5.17 -2.75 23.10
CA SER A 111 6.26 -2.52 24.06
C SER A 111 7.47 -3.47 23.90
N ARG A 112 7.42 -4.40 22.94
CA ARG A 112 8.51 -5.32 22.55
C ARG A 112 8.39 -5.65 21.05
N ILE A 113 9.51 -5.58 20.32
CA ILE A 113 9.65 -6.22 19.00
C ILE A 113 9.70 -7.73 19.17
#